data_AF-A0A938M5W1-F1
#
_entry.id   AF-A0A938M5W1-F1
#
_cell.length_a   1.000
_cell.length_b   1.000
_cell.length_c   1.000
_cell.angle_alpha   90.00
_cell.angle_beta   90.00
_cell.angle_gamma   90.00
#
_symmetry.space_group_name_H-M   'P 1'
#
loop_
_entity.id
_entity.type
_entity.pdbx_description
1 polymer ?
#
loop_
_entity_poly.entity_id
_entity_poly.type
_entity_poly.pdbx_seq_one_letter_code
_entity_poly.pdbx_strand_id
1 'polypeptide(L)' 'MIIFDRSVCSNLAISLSKEWLETNGLGGFACSTIVGLNTRRYHG' A
#
# COMPACT_ATOMS: atom_id res chain seq x y z
N MET A 1 0.32 15.84 -1.69
CA MET A 1 1.39 14.98 -1.16
C MET A 1 0.92 14.41 0.17
N ILE A 2 0.87 13.09 0.30
CA ILE A 2 0.53 12.42 1.57
C ILE A 2 1.84 12.10 2.28
N ILE A 3 1.95 12.46 3.56
CA ILE A 3 3.15 12.23 4.37
C ILE A 3 2.74 11.41 5.59
N PHE A 4 3.44 10.30 5.81
CA PHE A 4 3.32 9.51 7.03
C PHE A 4 4.55 9.75 7.89
N ASP A 5 4.33 9.98 9.18
CA ASP A 5 5.42 10.10 10.13
C ASP A 5 6.02 8.73 10.49
N ARG A 6 7.17 8.75 11.17
CA ARG A 6 7.86 7.54 11.57
C ARG A 6 7.00 6.61 12.41
N SER A 7 6.17 7.13 13.31
CA SER A 7 5.36 6.31 14.22
C SER A 7 4.34 5.46 13.47
N VAL A 8 3.80 5.98 12.36
CA VAL A 8 2.88 5.25 11.48
C VAL A 8 3.62 4.15 10.71
N CYS A 9 4.80 4.45 10.16
CA CYS A 9 5.57 3.46 9.39
C CYS A 9 6.27 2.40 10.26
N SER A 10 6.58 2.72 11.53
CA SER A 10 7.25 1.78 12.45
C SER A 10 6.30 0.89 13.26
N ASN A 11 4.99 1.18 13.24
CA ASN A 11 3.99 0.38 13.93
C ASN A 11 3.25 -0.51 12.93
N LEU A 12 3.53 -1.82 12.98
CA LEU A 12 2.96 -2.78 12.04
C LEU A 12 1.43 -2.79 12.04
N ALA A 13 0.80 -2.71 13.21
CA ALA A 13 -0.66 -2.73 13.33
C ALA A 13 -1.30 -1.51 12.66
N ILE A 14 -0.67 -0.34 12.79
CA ILE A 14 -1.14 0.90 12.14
C ILE A 14 -0.85 0.84 10.64
N SER A 15 0.36 0.47 10.23
CA SER A 15 0.77 0.45 8.83
C SER A 15 -0.02 -0.55 7.97
N LEU A 16 -0.48 -1.65 8.57
CA LEU A 16 -1.32 -2.66 7.90
C LEU A 16 -2.67 -2.11 7.41
N SER A 17 -3.16 -1.03 8.04
CA SER A 17 -4.42 -0.37 7.67
C SER A 17 -4.26 0.70 6.57
N LYS A 18 -3.03 0.97 6.14
CA LYS A 18 -2.70 2.03 5.17
C LYS A 18 -2.22 1.38 3.89
N GLU A 19 -3.00 1.55 2.83
CA GLU A 19 -2.80 0.86 1.56
C GLU A 19 -2.84 1.82 0.38
N TRP A 20 -2.27 1.37 -0.73
CA TRP A 20 -2.38 2.02 -2.03
C TRP A 20 -2.86 1.02 -3.07
N LEU A 21 -3.59 1.54 -4.05
CA LEU A 21 -4.08 0.83 -5.23
C LEU A 21 -3.85 1.76 -6.42
N GLU A 22 -3.19 1.24 -7.44
CA GLU A 22 -2.93 1.93 -8.70
C GLU A 22 -3.48 1.06 -9.84
N THR A 23 -4.33 1.64 -10.69
CA THR A 23 -4.88 0.97 -11.86
C THR A 23 -4.22 1.52 -13.13
N ASN A 24 -4.04 0.67 -14.13
CA ASN A 24 -3.45 1.08 -15.42
C ASN A 24 -4.48 1.59 -16.45
N GLY A 25 -5.77 1.61 -16.08
CA GLY A 25 -6.87 2.00 -16.98
C GLY A 25 -7.22 0.98 -18.07
N LEU A 26 -6.53 -0.16 -18.13
CA LEU A 26 -6.71 -1.22 -19.15
C LEU A 26 -7.22 -2.54 -18.55
N GLY A 27 -7.51 -2.57 -17.26
CA GLY A 27 -7.98 -3.76 -16.53
C GLY A 27 -6.95 -4.34 -15.55
N GLY A 28 -5.71 -3.85 -15.57
CA GLY A 28 -4.67 -4.20 -14.60
C GLY A 28 -4.61 -3.28 -13.39
N PHE A 29 -4.04 -3.79 -12.31
CA PHE A 29 -3.79 -3.05 -11.08
C PHE A 29 -2.58 -3.58 -10.28
N ALA A 30 -1.98 -2.69 -9.50
CA ALA A 30 -1.04 -3.00 -8.44
C ALA A 30 -1.56 -2.46 -7.10
N CYS A 31 -1.39 -3.21 -6.01
CA CYS A 31 -1.66 -2.69 -4.67
C CYS A 31 -0.67 -3.20 -3.62
N SER A 32 -0.50 -2.43 -2.54
CA SER A 32 0.24 -2.86 -1.36
C SER A 32 -0.12 -2.02 -0.12
N THR A 33 0.48 -2.37 1.01
CA THR A 33 0.52 -1.49 2.19
C THR A 33 1.61 -0.43 2.03
N ILE A 34 1.55 0.65 2.79
CA ILE A 34 2.58 1.71 2.76
C ILE A 34 3.98 1.24 3.18
N VAL A 35 4.08 0.07 3.83
CA VAL A 35 5.35 -0.57 4.24
C VAL A 35 5.74 -1.76 3.36
N GLY A 36 5.03 -2.02 2.26
CA GLY A 36 5.44 -3.01 1.26
C GLY A 36 5.25 -4.49 1.67
N LEU A 37 4.29 -4.81 2.54
CA LEU A 37 4.00 -6.21 2.90
C LEU A 37 3.46 -7.03 1.71
N ASN A 38 4.00 -8.25 1.56
CA ASN A 38 3.76 -9.17 0.44
C ASN A 38 2.35 -9.77 0.34
N THR A 39 1.39 -9.36 1.17
CA THR A 39 0.06 -9.97 1.23
C THR A 39 -0.96 -9.35 0.27
N ARG A 40 -0.55 -8.37 -0.54
CA ARG A 40 -1.41 -7.70 -1.53
C ARG A 40 -1.12 -8.18 -2.95
N ARG A 41 -2.13 -8.02 -3.81
CA ARG A 41 -2.18 -8.65 -5.14
C ARG A 41 -1.77 -7.68 -6.23
N TYR A 42 -1.36 -8.25 -7.35
CA TYR A 42 -1.07 -7.55 -8.59
C TYR A 42 -1.69 -8.33 -9.74
N HIS A 43 -2.23 -7.61 -10.72
CA HIS A 43 -2.77 -8.16 -11.96
C HIS A 43 -2.42 -7.20 -13.12
N GLY A 44 -1.96 -7.74 -14.24
CA GLY A 44 -1.52 -6.96 -15.40
C GLY A 44 -2.68 -6.54 -16.30
#